data_AF-A2E0R0-F1
#
_entry.id   AF-A2E0R0-F1
#
_cell.length_a   1.000
_cell.length_b   1.000
_cell.length_c   1.000
_cell.angle_alpha   90.00
_cell.angle_beta   90.00
_cell.angle_gamma   90.00
#
_symmetry.space_group_name_H-M   'P 1'
#
loop_
_entity.id
_entity.type
_entity.pdbx_description
1 polymer ?
#
loop_
_entity_poly.entity_id
_entity_poly.type
_entity_poly.pdbx_seq_one_letter_code
_entity_poly.pdbx_strand_id
1 'polypeptide(L)'
;MDYPERVEYVAKQLGITAEEVREKLAHAPEDPTFCPDPANLPKHIDFTVLTAFSTTQDIINLCEKAKKFQTIAVCVNPNRVHICKEQLAGTNIRIASVVGFPLGATTSAAKAFEAKEAAAAGAIEIDMVIDIGALIEGDYKKVCQDIAEIVAAVPQCYVKCIIETCYLNEEQIIDASILTVLGGAHNVKTSTGFGTAGAKPEHVAIMRKVVGPKFGVKAAGGIRTKEAAHAVIAAGASRIGASSPALFE
;
A
#
# COMPACT_ATOMS: atom_id res chain seq x y z
N MET A 1 4.69 -21.12 8.60
CA MET A 1 4.63 -20.19 7.45
C MET A 1 4.06 -20.96 6.28
N ASP A 2 3.04 -20.43 5.62
CA ASP A 2 2.17 -21.21 4.73
C ASP A 2 2.77 -21.53 3.35
N TYR A 3 3.92 -20.93 3.00
CA TYR A 3 4.54 -21.05 1.68
C TYR A 3 6.05 -21.33 1.74
N PRO A 4 6.50 -22.46 2.34
CA PRO A 4 7.92 -22.74 2.54
C PRO A 4 8.72 -22.81 1.23
N GLU A 5 8.15 -23.35 0.16
CA GLU A 5 8.80 -23.44 -1.15
C GLU A 5 9.06 -22.06 -1.76
N ARG A 6 8.12 -21.11 -1.61
CA ARG A 6 8.30 -19.74 -2.09
C ARG A 6 9.35 -18.98 -1.30
N VAL A 7 9.44 -19.22 0.01
CA VAL A 7 10.49 -18.66 0.86
C VAL A 7 11.87 -19.11 0.39
N GLU A 8 12.03 -20.39 0.10
CA GLU A 8 13.29 -20.92 -0.45
C GLU A 8 13.61 -20.34 -1.82
N TYR A 9 12.60 -20.21 -2.68
CA TYR A 9 12.75 -19.58 -4.00
C TYR A 9 13.21 -18.12 -3.88
N VAL A 10 12.53 -17.30 -3.08
CA VAL A 10 12.88 -15.88 -2.86
C VAL A 10 14.29 -15.76 -2.27
N ALA A 11 14.63 -16.58 -1.27
CA ALA A 11 15.95 -16.59 -0.66
C ALA A 11 17.05 -16.86 -1.70
N LYS A 12 16.83 -17.86 -2.58
CA LYS A 12 17.74 -18.16 -3.69
C LYS A 12 17.90 -16.99 -4.66
N GLN A 13 16.82 -16.33 -5.04
CA GLN A 13 16.89 -15.17 -5.96
C GLN A 13 17.68 -13.99 -5.33
N LEU A 14 17.54 -13.80 -4.02
CA LEU A 14 18.26 -12.75 -3.30
C LEU A 14 19.70 -13.14 -2.93
N GLY A 15 20.05 -14.42 -2.97
CA GLY A 15 21.36 -14.91 -2.53
C GLY A 15 21.53 -14.89 -1.00
N ILE A 16 20.42 -15.08 -0.27
CA ILE A 16 20.37 -15.20 1.20
C ILE A 16 19.80 -16.57 1.58
N THR A 17 19.79 -16.93 2.86
CA THR A 17 19.20 -18.17 3.35
C THR A 17 17.69 -18.06 3.53
N ALA A 18 16.99 -19.20 3.43
CA ALA A 18 15.56 -19.26 3.75
C ALA A 18 15.28 -18.87 5.22
N GLU A 19 16.23 -19.11 6.11
CA GLU A 19 16.10 -18.74 7.51
C GLU A 19 16.12 -17.22 7.72
N GLU A 20 17.00 -16.49 7.03
CA GLU A 20 17.00 -15.03 7.06
C GLU A 20 15.67 -14.43 6.56
N VAL A 21 15.07 -15.04 5.53
CA VAL A 21 13.74 -14.64 5.05
C VAL A 21 12.67 -14.90 6.11
N ARG A 22 12.68 -16.08 6.76
CA ARG A 22 11.74 -16.42 7.82
C ARG A 22 11.87 -15.50 9.02
N GLU A 23 13.09 -15.20 9.43
CA GLU A 23 13.39 -14.31 10.55
C GLU A 23 12.85 -12.90 10.28
N LYS A 24 13.10 -12.35 9.08
CA LYS A 24 12.56 -11.04 8.70
C LYS A 24 11.03 -11.01 8.64
N LEU A 25 10.39 -12.08 8.17
CA LEU A 25 8.92 -12.19 8.18
C LEU A 25 8.35 -12.32 9.59
N ALA A 26 9.03 -13.06 10.48
CA ALA A 26 8.63 -13.20 11.88
C ALA A 26 8.73 -11.88 12.67
N HIS A 27 9.66 -11.02 12.28
CA HIS A 27 9.88 -9.69 12.88
C HIS A 27 9.36 -8.54 12.00
N ALA A 28 8.43 -8.83 11.08
CA ALA A 28 7.81 -7.80 10.26
C ALA A 28 7.13 -6.74 11.16
N PRO A 29 7.29 -5.44 10.89
CA PRO A 29 6.75 -4.40 11.75
C PRO A 29 5.23 -4.46 11.81
N GLU A 30 4.67 -4.28 13.00
CA GLU A 30 3.21 -4.17 13.16
C GLU A 30 2.71 -2.86 12.52
N ASP A 31 1.54 -2.91 11.86
CA ASP A 31 0.86 -1.74 11.33
C ASP A 31 0.40 -0.85 12.51
N PRO A 32 0.98 0.35 12.70
CA PRO A 32 0.62 1.24 13.80
C PRO A 32 -0.81 1.80 13.64
N THR A 33 -1.43 1.59 12.48
CA THR A 33 -2.81 1.96 12.19
C THR A 33 -3.79 0.78 12.29
N PHE A 34 -3.33 -0.39 12.75
CA PHE A 34 -4.14 -1.59 12.80
C PHE A 34 -5.39 -1.39 13.69
N CYS A 35 -6.56 -1.59 13.10
CA CYS A 35 -7.84 -1.60 13.80
C CYS A 35 -8.29 -3.06 13.98
N PRO A 36 -8.40 -3.57 15.22
CA PRO A 36 -8.84 -4.94 15.46
C PRO A 36 -10.37 -5.11 15.34
N ASP A 37 -11.13 -4.02 15.36
CA ASP A 37 -12.58 -4.04 15.22
C ASP A 37 -12.99 -3.94 13.74
N PRO A 38 -13.41 -5.04 13.10
CA PRO A 38 -13.80 -5.05 11.69
C PRO A 38 -15.11 -4.29 11.41
N ALA A 39 -15.90 -3.95 12.43
CA ALA A 39 -17.10 -3.14 12.29
C ALA A 39 -16.79 -1.64 12.21
N ASN A 40 -15.60 -1.21 12.66
CA ASN A 40 -15.19 0.19 12.62
C ASN A 40 -14.64 0.59 11.24
N LEU A 41 -15.50 0.52 10.24
CA LEU A 41 -15.15 0.74 8.84
C LEU A 41 -14.33 2.02 8.59
N PRO A 42 -14.66 3.21 9.17
CA PRO A 42 -13.85 4.41 8.97
C PRO A 42 -12.36 4.25 9.27
N LYS A 43 -11.99 3.44 10.27
CA LYS A 43 -10.59 3.19 10.65
C LYS A 43 -9.84 2.29 9.66
N HIS A 44 -10.55 1.71 8.70
CA HIS A 44 -9.97 0.98 7.59
C HIS A 44 -9.92 1.81 6.29
N ILE A 45 -10.55 2.99 6.20
CA ILE A 45 -10.66 3.70 4.92
C ILE A 45 -9.56 4.75 4.70
N ASP A 46 -8.90 4.66 3.55
CA ASP A 46 -8.12 5.74 2.92
C ASP A 46 -8.95 6.32 1.79
N PHE A 47 -9.59 7.47 2.03
CA PHE A 47 -10.33 8.12 0.95
C PHE A 47 -9.37 8.66 -0.10
N THR A 48 -9.59 8.31 -1.36
CA THR A 48 -8.59 8.46 -2.42
C THR A 48 -9.13 9.27 -3.59
N VAL A 49 -8.34 10.23 -4.07
CA VAL A 49 -8.55 10.95 -5.35
C VAL A 49 -7.21 11.05 -6.08
N LEU A 50 -7.09 10.32 -7.19
CA LEU A 50 -5.85 10.22 -7.99
C LEU A 50 -6.06 10.50 -9.49
N THR A 51 -7.28 10.84 -9.91
CA THR A 51 -7.57 11.16 -11.31
C THR A 51 -6.82 12.42 -11.74
N ALA A 52 -6.19 12.38 -12.91
CA ALA A 52 -5.28 13.44 -13.39
C ALA A 52 -5.95 14.82 -13.53
N PHE A 53 -7.25 14.86 -13.81
CA PHE A 53 -8.04 16.08 -13.94
C PHE A 53 -8.61 16.62 -12.61
N SER A 54 -8.27 16.00 -11.47
CA SER A 54 -8.76 16.47 -10.17
C SER A 54 -8.28 17.88 -9.87
N THR A 55 -9.22 18.75 -9.56
CA THR A 55 -9.01 20.16 -9.22
C THR A 55 -8.70 20.33 -7.74
N THR A 56 -8.28 21.54 -7.33
CA THR A 56 -8.14 21.88 -5.90
C THR A 56 -9.45 21.67 -5.14
N GLN A 57 -10.59 22.00 -5.75
CA GLN A 57 -11.90 21.82 -5.11
C GLN A 57 -12.21 20.35 -4.85
N ASP A 58 -11.82 19.44 -5.75
CA ASP A 58 -11.99 18.00 -5.55
C ASP A 58 -11.19 17.50 -4.34
N ILE A 59 -9.99 18.05 -4.13
CA ILE A 59 -9.14 17.72 -2.97
C ILE A 59 -9.70 18.28 -1.67
N ILE A 60 -10.26 19.50 -1.69
CA ILE A 60 -10.96 20.07 -0.53
C ILE A 60 -12.18 19.19 -0.18
N ASN A 61 -13.00 18.84 -1.18
CA ASN A 61 -14.16 17.98 -0.99
C ASN A 61 -13.77 16.60 -0.43
N LEU A 62 -12.64 16.04 -0.88
CA LEU A 62 -12.07 14.83 -0.33
C LEU A 62 -11.76 14.97 1.17
N CYS A 63 -11.12 16.07 1.57
CA CYS A 63 -10.76 16.33 2.96
C CYS A 63 -12.02 16.51 3.84
N GLU A 64 -13.01 17.26 3.37
CA GLU A 64 -14.30 17.42 4.08
C GLU A 64 -15.03 16.09 4.23
N LYS A 65 -15.02 15.25 3.19
CA LYS A 65 -15.57 13.90 3.26
C LYS A 65 -14.82 13.05 4.30
N ALA A 66 -13.50 13.10 4.33
CA ALA A 66 -12.70 12.37 5.31
C ALA A 66 -12.97 12.83 6.75
N LYS A 67 -13.13 14.14 6.98
CA LYS A 67 -13.55 14.69 8.28
C LYS A 67 -14.93 14.20 8.68
N LYS A 68 -15.92 14.28 7.78
CA LYS A 68 -17.31 13.87 8.02
C LYS A 68 -17.41 12.42 8.47
N PHE A 69 -16.71 11.52 7.78
CA PHE A 69 -16.74 10.08 8.10
C PHE A 69 -15.66 9.65 9.09
N GLN A 70 -14.79 10.57 9.53
CA GLN A 70 -13.66 10.30 10.43
C GLN A 70 -12.76 9.16 9.93
N THR A 71 -12.55 9.12 8.61
CA THR A 71 -11.65 8.15 8.00
C THR A 71 -10.23 8.41 8.44
N ILE A 72 -9.43 7.37 8.50
CA ILE A 72 -8.08 7.47 9.06
C ILE A 72 -7.08 8.13 8.10
N ALA A 73 -7.27 8.08 6.79
CA ALA A 73 -6.40 8.79 5.85
C ALA A 73 -7.11 9.34 4.61
N VAL A 74 -6.44 10.29 3.95
CA VAL A 74 -6.67 10.65 2.56
C VAL A 74 -5.47 10.24 1.71
N CYS A 75 -5.69 9.92 0.43
CA CYS A 75 -4.63 9.59 -0.53
C CYS A 75 -4.78 10.42 -1.81
N VAL A 76 -3.72 11.16 -2.17
CA VAL A 76 -3.70 12.09 -3.29
C VAL A 76 -2.41 12.01 -4.11
N ASN A 77 -2.37 12.63 -5.29
CA ASN A 77 -1.14 12.79 -6.06
C ASN A 77 -0.16 13.75 -5.34
N PRO A 78 1.17 13.61 -5.53
CA PRO A 78 2.17 14.42 -4.81
C PRO A 78 1.94 15.94 -4.88
N ASN A 79 1.54 16.45 -6.03
CA ASN A 79 1.28 17.87 -6.24
C ASN A 79 0.06 18.42 -5.46
N ARG A 80 -0.75 17.55 -4.84
CA ARG A 80 -1.93 17.92 -4.05
C ARG A 80 -1.73 17.81 -2.54
N VAL A 81 -0.62 17.24 -2.08
CA VAL A 81 -0.36 16.97 -0.65
C VAL A 81 -0.48 18.23 0.22
N HIS A 82 0.06 19.36 -0.25
CA HIS A 82 0.02 20.63 0.50
C HIS A 82 -1.42 21.11 0.78
N ILE A 83 -2.36 20.88 -0.15
CA ILE A 83 -3.77 21.22 0.04
C ILE A 83 -4.34 20.37 1.18
N CYS A 84 -4.09 19.06 1.19
CA CYS A 84 -4.53 18.19 2.28
C CYS A 84 -3.92 18.61 3.63
N LYS A 85 -2.65 19.02 3.66
CA LYS A 85 -1.97 19.48 4.88
C LYS A 85 -2.67 20.68 5.50
N GLU A 86 -3.04 21.66 4.67
CA GLU A 86 -3.78 22.83 5.13
C GLU A 86 -5.19 22.45 5.59
N GLN A 87 -5.94 21.71 4.76
CA GLN A 87 -7.33 21.38 5.03
C GLN A 87 -7.52 20.46 6.24
N LEU A 88 -6.56 19.58 6.52
CA LEU A 88 -6.63 18.60 7.61
C LEU A 88 -5.87 19.02 8.86
N ALA A 89 -5.40 20.27 8.93
CA ALA A 89 -4.73 20.82 10.11
C ALA A 89 -5.62 20.66 11.37
N GLY A 90 -5.02 20.20 12.46
CA GLY A 90 -5.72 19.94 13.73
C GLY A 90 -6.54 18.65 13.77
N THR A 91 -6.54 17.85 12.70
CA THR A 91 -7.17 16.52 12.69
C THR A 91 -6.12 15.41 12.86
N ASN A 92 -6.57 14.20 13.17
CA ASN A 92 -5.74 13.00 13.18
C ASN A 92 -5.80 12.23 11.84
N ILE A 93 -6.31 12.84 10.79
CA ILE A 93 -6.44 12.21 9.47
C ILE A 93 -5.07 12.25 8.79
N ARG A 94 -4.56 11.07 8.46
CA ARG A 94 -3.23 10.88 7.88
C ARG A 94 -3.25 11.28 6.39
N ILE A 95 -2.12 11.76 5.90
CA ILE A 95 -1.98 12.16 4.49
C ILE A 95 -1.04 11.17 3.81
N ALA A 96 -1.59 10.40 2.88
CA ALA A 96 -0.86 9.52 2.00
C ALA A 96 -0.66 10.17 0.62
N SER A 97 0.49 9.93 0.02
CA SER A 97 0.76 10.24 -1.39
C SER A 97 1.21 9.00 -2.14
N VAL A 98 0.94 8.95 -3.44
CA VAL A 98 1.46 7.88 -4.31
C VAL A 98 2.84 8.24 -4.86
N VAL A 99 3.66 7.22 -5.18
CA VAL A 99 5.03 7.37 -5.74
C VAL A 99 5.26 6.32 -6.85
N GLY A 100 5.91 6.72 -7.94
CA GLY A 100 6.10 5.88 -9.13
C GLY A 100 4.77 5.44 -9.76
N PHE A 101 3.70 6.20 -9.53
CA PHE A 101 2.33 5.77 -9.78
C PHE A 101 1.82 6.20 -11.16
N PRO A 102 0.97 5.39 -11.84
CA PRO A 102 0.51 4.06 -11.43
C PRO A 102 1.39 2.91 -11.94
N LEU A 103 2.40 3.19 -12.77
CA LEU A 103 3.04 2.13 -13.56
C LEU A 103 4.18 1.40 -12.85
N GLY A 104 4.83 2.02 -11.86
CA GLY A 104 6.03 1.49 -11.21
C GLY A 104 7.29 1.47 -12.07
N ALA A 105 7.16 1.71 -13.38
CA ALA A 105 8.20 1.67 -14.39
C ALA A 105 8.99 2.99 -14.50
N THR A 106 9.71 3.33 -13.44
CA THR A 106 10.65 4.46 -13.40
C THR A 106 11.86 4.08 -12.53
N THR A 107 12.89 4.92 -12.47
CA THR A 107 14.08 4.62 -11.68
C THR A 107 13.83 4.77 -10.18
N SER A 108 14.54 3.97 -9.37
CA SER A 108 14.49 4.05 -7.91
C SER A 108 14.86 5.44 -7.40
N ALA A 109 15.86 6.09 -8.02
CA ALA A 109 16.24 7.47 -7.72
C ALA A 109 15.09 8.48 -7.96
N ALA A 110 14.31 8.32 -9.04
CA ALA A 110 13.16 9.18 -9.31
C ALA A 110 12.04 8.97 -8.28
N LYS A 111 11.74 7.71 -7.93
CA LYS A 111 10.78 7.38 -6.86
C LYS A 111 11.23 7.93 -5.51
N ALA A 112 12.51 7.79 -5.16
CA ALA A 112 13.07 8.30 -3.91
C ALA A 112 12.99 9.83 -3.84
N PHE A 113 13.25 10.53 -4.94
CA PHE A 113 13.07 11.98 -5.03
C PHE A 113 11.59 12.38 -4.87
N GLU A 114 10.69 11.73 -5.60
CA GLU A 114 9.24 11.99 -5.50
C GLU A 114 8.70 11.73 -4.09
N ALA A 115 9.16 10.67 -3.42
CA ALA A 115 8.81 10.36 -2.03
C ALA A 115 9.25 11.46 -1.07
N LYS A 116 10.48 11.97 -1.23
CA LYS A 116 10.99 13.09 -0.41
C LYS A 116 10.18 14.37 -0.61
N GLU A 117 9.84 14.69 -1.85
CA GLU A 117 9.01 15.87 -2.17
C GLU A 117 7.62 15.74 -1.56
N ALA A 118 6.97 14.58 -1.68
CA ALA A 118 5.67 14.33 -1.06
C ALA A 118 5.75 14.43 0.47
N ALA A 119 6.80 13.87 1.09
CA ALA A 119 6.99 13.94 2.52
C ALA A 119 7.23 15.38 3.01
N ALA A 120 8.07 16.15 2.30
CA ALA A 120 8.31 17.56 2.58
C ALA A 120 7.02 18.40 2.47
N ALA A 121 6.16 18.07 1.50
CA ALA A 121 4.85 18.69 1.34
C ALA A 121 3.85 18.33 2.46
N GLY A 122 4.12 17.31 3.27
CA GLY A 122 3.32 16.94 4.45
C GLY A 122 2.74 15.52 4.44
N ALA A 123 3.06 14.69 3.45
CA ALA A 123 2.67 13.29 3.48
C ALA A 123 3.45 12.57 4.59
N ILE A 124 2.74 11.78 5.39
CA ILE A 124 3.35 10.90 6.41
C ILE A 124 3.23 9.42 6.02
N GLU A 125 2.63 9.15 4.86
CA GLU A 125 2.56 7.84 4.26
C GLU A 125 2.82 7.91 2.75
N ILE A 126 3.47 6.87 2.22
CA ILE A 126 3.80 6.75 0.80
C ILE A 126 3.25 5.43 0.27
N ASP A 127 2.41 5.48 -0.76
CA ASP A 127 1.92 4.32 -1.50
C ASP A 127 2.74 4.21 -2.81
N MET A 128 3.89 3.51 -2.77
CA MET A 128 4.74 3.31 -3.95
C MET A 128 4.24 2.16 -4.82
N VAL A 129 4.45 2.22 -6.15
CA VAL A 129 4.30 1.05 -7.03
C VAL A 129 5.67 0.38 -7.22
N ILE A 130 5.74 -0.93 -6.98
CA ILE A 130 6.98 -1.70 -7.17
C ILE A 130 7.36 -1.74 -8.66
N ASP A 131 8.60 -2.11 -8.97
CA ASP A 131 8.98 -2.45 -10.35
C ASP A 131 8.35 -3.81 -10.75
N ILE A 132 7.17 -3.74 -11.38
CA ILE A 132 6.39 -4.92 -11.79
C ILE A 132 7.12 -5.72 -12.88
N GLY A 133 7.84 -5.03 -13.78
CA GLY A 133 8.62 -5.68 -14.83
C GLY A 133 9.74 -6.53 -14.24
N ALA A 134 10.51 -5.94 -13.31
CA ALA A 134 11.56 -6.66 -12.60
C ALA A 134 11.04 -7.88 -11.82
N LEU A 135 9.87 -7.75 -11.17
CA LEU A 135 9.24 -8.88 -10.49
C LEU A 135 8.88 -10.02 -11.46
N ILE A 136 8.30 -9.70 -12.61
CA ILE A 136 7.92 -10.69 -13.63
C ILE A 136 9.17 -11.37 -14.22
N GLU A 137 10.26 -10.63 -14.41
CA GLU A 137 11.54 -11.16 -14.90
C GLU A 137 12.31 -11.98 -13.84
N GLY A 138 11.87 -11.97 -12.58
CA GLY A 138 12.55 -12.66 -11.49
C GLY A 138 13.72 -11.88 -10.88
N ASP A 139 13.91 -10.60 -11.21
CA ASP A 139 14.96 -9.75 -10.64
C ASP A 139 14.56 -9.22 -9.26
N TYR A 140 14.54 -10.13 -8.29
CA TYR A 140 14.06 -9.85 -6.94
C TYR A 140 15.02 -8.95 -6.17
N LYS A 141 16.31 -8.95 -6.55
CA LYS A 141 17.30 -8.03 -5.99
C LYS A 141 16.94 -6.60 -6.35
N LYS A 142 16.62 -6.33 -7.62
CA LYS A 142 16.18 -5.01 -8.08
C LYS A 142 14.89 -4.57 -7.39
N VAL A 143 13.89 -5.45 -7.28
CA VAL A 143 12.63 -5.11 -6.58
C VAL A 143 12.88 -4.78 -5.11
N CYS A 144 13.66 -5.60 -4.40
CA CYS A 144 13.96 -5.38 -2.98
C CYS A 144 14.78 -4.11 -2.76
N GLN A 145 15.77 -3.83 -3.62
CA GLN A 145 16.57 -2.61 -3.60
C GLN A 145 15.75 -1.37 -3.88
N ASP A 146 14.84 -1.41 -4.87
CA ASP A 146 13.91 -0.31 -5.17
C ASP A 146 13.11 0.04 -3.91
N ILE A 147 12.45 -0.93 -3.29
CA ILE A 147 11.67 -0.72 -2.05
C ILE A 147 12.55 -0.13 -0.94
N ALA A 148 13.72 -0.72 -0.70
CA ALA A 148 14.64 -0.27 0.36
C ALA A 148 15.13 1.17 0.13
N GLU A 149 15.37 1.58 -1.11
CA GLU A 149 15.80 2.94 -1.44
C GLU A 149 14.71 3.97 -1.11
N ILE A 150 13.43 3.66 -1.43
CA ILE A 150 12.30 4.54 -1.06
C ILE A 150 12.14 4.59 0.45
N VAL A 151 12.20 3.45 1.15
CA VAL A 151 12.10 3.42 2.62
C VAL A 151 13.21 4.25 3.28
N ALA A 152 14.46 4.11 2.81
CA ALA A 152 15.59 4.88 3.31
C ALA A 152 15.50 6.38 2.97
N ALA A 153 14.83 6.74 1.87
CA ALA A 153 14.62 8.13 1.47
C ALA A 153 13.65 8.89 2.38
N VAL A 154 12.71 8.19 3.02
CA VAL A 154 11.67 8.77 3.89
C VAL A 154 11.48 7.96 5.18
N PRO A 155 12.52 7.86 6.05
CA PRO A 155 12.49 7.00 7.24
C PRO A 155 11.41 7.37 8.27
N GLN A 156 10.85 8.58 8.17
CA GLN A 156 9.74 9.07 8.99
C GLN A 156 8.35 8.66 8.48
N CYS A 157 8.25 8.11 7.26
CA CYS A 157 6.99 7.83 6.59
C CYS A 157 6.61 6.36 6.66
N TYR A 158 5.30 6.10 6.72
CA TYR A 158 4.74 4.77 6.59
C TYR A 158 4.63 4.38 5.10
N VAL A 159 5.55 3.55 4.63
CA VAL A 159 5.64 3.11 3.21
C VAL A 159 4.80 1.86 2.95
N LYS A 160 3.96 1.91 1.90
CA LYS A 160 3.12 0.83 1.39
C LYS A 160 3.52 0.49 -0.04
N CYS A 161 3.67 -0.79 -0.36
CA CYS A 161 4.06 -1.27 -1.69
C CYS A 161 2.85 -1.79 -2.46
N ILE A 162 2.46 -1.12 -3.53
CA ILE A 162 1.47 -1.60 -4.49
C ILE A 162 2.14 -2.64 -5.39
N ILE A 163 1.66 -3.88 -5.31
CA ILE A 163 2.20 -5.00 -6.09
C ILE A 163 1.46 -5.22 -7.41
N GLU A 164 0.31 -4.57 -7.58
CA GLU A 164 -0.56 -4.62 -8.76
C GLU A 164 -0.96 -6.05 -9.18
N THR A 165 -1.71 -6.69 -8.28
CA THR A 165 -2.10 -8.11 -8.38
C THR A 165 -2.82 -8.51 -9.67
N CYS A 166 -3.37 -7.57 -10.45
CA CYS A 166 -4.03 -7.90 -11.72
C CYS A 166 -3.06 -8.36 -12.82
N TYR A 167 -1.76 -8.15 -12.64
CA TYR A 167 -0.70 -8.59 -13.56
C TYR A 167 0.07 -9.81 -13.06
N LEU A 168 -0.24 -10.30 -11.86
CA LEU A 168 0.54 -11.32 -11.17
C LEU A 168 -0.22 -12.62 -11.02
N ASN A 169 0.50 -13.74 -11.07
CA ASN A 169 -0.01 -15.02 -10.61
C ASN A 169 0.12 -15.17 -9.08
N GLU A 170 -0.42 -16.25 -8.51
CA GLU A 170 -0.40 -16.49 -7.07
C GLU A 170 1.02 -16.53 -6.48
N GLU A 171 1.96 -17.20 -7.14
CA GLU A 171 3.35 -17.26 -6.69
C GLU A 171 3.98 -15.86 -6.62
N GLN A 172 3.79 -15.05 -7.66
CA GLN A 172 4.30 -13.69 -7.72
C GLN A 172 3.67 -12.77 -6.68
N ILE A 173 2.40 -12.99 -6.31
CA ILE A 173 1.75 -12.27 -5.20
C ILE A 173 2.42 -12.64 -3.87
N ILE A 174 2.74 -13.92 -3.67
CA ILE A 174 3.47 -14.38 -2.49
C ILE A 174 4.85 -13.74 -2.45
N ASP A 175 5.60 -13.83 -3.54
CA ASP A 175 6.97 -13.34 -3.61
C ASP A 175 7.04 -11.82 -3.42
N ALA A 176 6.15 -11.06 -4.06
CA ALA A 176 6.07 -9.61 -3.89
C ALA A 176 5.72 -9.21 -2.44
N SER A 177 4.89 -10.00 -1.76
CA SER A 177 4.55 -9.79 -0.35
C SER A 177 5.76 -10.05 0.56
N ILE A 178 6.56 -11.08 0.26
CA ILE A 178 7.84 -11.34 0.96
C ILE A 178 8.80 -10.18 0.72
N LEU A 179 9.01 -9.80 -0.54
CA LEU A 179 9.93 -8.72 -0.93
C LEU A 179 9.54 -7.37 -0.30
N THR A 180 8.24 -7.11 -0.13
CA THR A 180 7.75 -5.92 0.59
C THR A 180 8.29 -5.87 2.02
N VAL A 181 8.23 -6.99 2.75
CA VAL A 181 8.77 -7.08 4.12
C VAL A 181 10.30 -7.00 4.12
N LEU A 182 10.97 -7.74 3.22
CA LEU A 182 12.43 -7.76 3.15
C LEU A 182 13.03 -6.39 2.80
N GLY A 183 12.35 -5.63 1.95
CA GLY A 183 12.70 -4.25 1.57
C GLY A 183 12.42 -3.22 2.67
N GLY A 184 11.83 -3.62 3.80
CA GLY A 184 11.61 -2.74 4.96
C GLY A 184 10.37 -1.85 4.86
N ALA A 185 9.46 -2.11 3.92
CA ALA A 185 8.17 -1.41 3.90
C ALA A 185 7.26 -1.91 5.04
N HIS A 186 6.12 -1.24 5.21
CA HIS A 186 5.24 -1.46 6.37
C HIS A 186 3.88 -2.05 6.00
N ASN A 187 3.56 -2.05 4.71
CA ASN A 187 2.27 -2.48 4.19
C ASN A 187 2.40 -3.00 2.75
N VAL A 188 1.71 -4.08 2.43
CA VAL A 188 1.55 -4.55 1.06
C VAL A 188 0.15 -4.20 0.55
N LYS A 189 0.07 -3.60 -0.65
CA LYS A 189 -1.16 -3.07 -1.25
C LYS A 189 -1.49 -3.79 -2.54
N THR A 190 -2.77 -4.14 -2.75
CA THR A 190 -3.20 -4.95 -3.89
C THR A 190 -3.01 -4.25 -5.24
N SER A 191 -3.59 -3.04 -5.42
CA SER A 191 -3.77 -2.46 -6.75
C SER A 191 -3.71 -0.93 -6.75
N THR A 192 -3.41 -0.35 -7.91
CA THR A 192 -3.52 1.10 -8.15
C THR A 192 -4.95 1.56 -8.40
N GLY A 193 -5.78 0.68 -8.98
CA GLY A 193 -7.08 1.03 -9.56
C GLY A 193 -7.01 1.55 -11.00
N PHE A 194 -5.81 1.59 -11.60
CA PHE A 194 -5.57 1.97 -13.01
C PHE A 194 -5.16 0.77 -13.88
N GLY A 195 -4.95 -0.40 -13.27
CA GLY A 195 -4.73 -1.66 -13.98
C GLY A 195 -6.01 -2.28 -14.53
N THR A 196 -5.94 -3.57 -14.88
CA THR A 196 -7.06 -4.31 -15.52
C THR A 196 -8.11 -4.81 -14.52
N ALA A 197 -7.74 -4.94 -13.23
CA ALA A 197 -8.65 -5.32 -12.16
C ALA A 197 -8.19 -4.74 -10.81
N GLY A 198 -9.11 -4.66 -9.85
CA GLY A 198 -8.84 -4.17 -8.50
C GLY A 198 -8.59 -5.29 -7.48
N ALA A 199 -8.85 -4.99 -6.21
CA ALA A 199 -8.72 -5.94 -5.12
C ALA A 199 -9.68 -7.12 -5.25
N LYS A 200 -9.16 -8.31 -4.94
CA LYS A 200 -9.92 -9.55 -4.79
C LYS A 200 -9.69 -10.10 -3.38
N PRO A 201 -10.72 -10.53 -2.63
CA PRO A 201 -10.56 -11.13 -1.30
C PRO A 201 -9.53 -12.28 -1.28
N GLU A 202 -9.45 -13.07 -2.36
CA GLU A 202 -8.51 -14.18 -2.47
C GLU A 202 -7.05 -13.69 -2.46
N HIS A 203 -6.75 -12.62 -3.20
CA HIS A 203 -5.40 -12.03 -3.22
C HIS A 203 -5.05 -11.42 -1.84
N VAL A 204 -6.01 -10.78 -1.18
CA VAL A 204 -5.83 -10.23 0.18
C VAL A 204 -5.50 -11.35 1.17
N ALA A 205 -6.20 -12.48 1.09
CA ALA A 205 -5.96 -13.63 1.96
C ALA A 205 -4.57 -14.24 1.76
N ILE A 206 -4.10 -14.34 0.51
CA ILE A 206 -2.73 -14.78 0.19
C ILE A 206 -1.72 -13.82 0.84
N MET A 207 -1.86 -12.52 0.60
CA MET A 207 -0.96 -11.50 1.16
C MET A 207 -0.91 -11.58 2.68
N ARG A 208 -2.08 -11.67 3.34
CA ARG A 208 -2.19 -11.79 4.81
C ARG A 208 -1.47 -13.02 5.36
N LYS A 209 -1.60 -14.18 4.71
CA LYS A 209 -0.89 -15.41 5.13
C LYS A 209 0.62 -15.27 5.07
N VAL A 210 1.13 -14.53 4.08
CA VAL A 210 2.57 -14.30 3.90
C VAL A 210 3.13 -13.37 4.98
N VAL A 211 2.50 -12.21 5.16
CA VAL A 211 3.05 -11.11 5.99
C VAL A 211 2.71 -11.22 7.47
N GLY A 212 1.92 -12.22 7.86
CA GLY A 212 1.53 -12.46 9.25
C GLY A 212 0.37 -11.58 9.71
N PRO A 213 -0.05 -11.68 10.98
CA PRO A 213 -1.34 -11.17 11.45
C PRO A 213 -1.41 -9.64 11.59
N LYS A 214 -0.27 -8.97 11.77
CA LYS A 214 -0.23 -7.56 12.16
C LYS A 214 0.53 -6.65 11.22
N PHE A 215 1.25 -7.18 10.23
CA PHE A 215 1.80 -6.37 9.15
C PHE A 215 0.67 -5.73 8.33
N GLY A 216 0.92 -4.59 7.70
CA GLY A 216 -0.10 -3.88 6.94
C GLY A 216 -0.53 -4.62 5.66
N VAL A 217 -1.83 -4.71 5.42
CA VAL A 217 -2.37 -5.19 4.13
C VAL A 217 -3.44 -4.22 3.66
N LYS A 218 -3.24 -3.57 2.52
CA LYS A 218 -4.18 -2.60 1.95
C LYS A 218 -4.88 -3.16 0.70
N ALA A 219 -6.19 -3.34 0.76
CA ALA A 219 -7.00 -3.66 -0.40
C ALA A 219 -7.40 -2.37 -1.13
N ALA A 220 -7.18 -2.26 -2.43
CA ALA A 220 -7.56 -1.09 -3.21
C ALA A 220 -7.99 -1.45 -4.64
N GLY A 221 -8.82 -0.60 -5.24
CA GLY A 221 -9.37 -0.76 -6.58
C GLY A 221 -10.69 -1.54 -6.59
N GLY A 222 -11.76 -0.94 -7.11
CA GLY A 222 -13.06 -1.60 -7.30
C GLY A 222 -13.94 -1.77 -6.07
N ILE A 223 -13.50 -1.37 -4.88
CA ILE A 223 -14.27 -1.50 -3.63
C ILE A 223 -15.26 -0.33 -3.51
N ARG A 224 -16.54 -0.59 -3.75
CA ARG A 224 -17.59 0.45 -3.86
C ARG A 224 -18.77 0.28 -2.92
N THR A 225 -18.95 -0.90 -2.31
CA THR A 225 -20.06 -1.20 -1.40
C THR A 225 -19.55 -1.64 -0.04
N LYS A 226 -20.40 -1.51 0.98
CA LYS A 226 -20.12 -1.95 2.34
C LYS A 226 -19.78 -3.45 2.40
N GLU A 227 -20.49 -4.28 1.64
CA GLU A 227 -20.26 -5.73 1.55
C GLU A 227 -18.88 -6.02 0.97
N ALA A 228 -18.48 -5.33 -0.09
CA ALA A 228 -17.15 -5.49 -0.68
C ALA A 228 -16.04 -5.07 0.28
N ALA A 229 -16.25 -4.01 1.07
CA ALA A 229 -15.34 -3.59 2.13
C ALA A 229 -15.20 -4.65 3.22
N HIS A 230 -16.31 -5.19 3.74
CA HIS A 230 -16.27 -6.25 4.74
C HIS A 230 -15.65 -7.55 4.20
N ALA A 231 -15.87 -7.88 2.93
CA ALA A 231 -15.27 -9.07 2.31
C ALA A 231 -13.73 -9.02 2.33
N VAL A 232 -13.13 -7.87 2.00
CA VAL A 232 -11.66 -7.72 2.05
C VAL A 232 -11.13 -7.60 3.48
N ILE A 233 -11.88 -7.02 4.42
CA ILE A 233 -11.51 -7.01 5.85
C ILE A 233 -11.50 -8.45 6.40
N ALA A 234 -12.54 -9.23 6.09
CA ALA A 234 -12.62 -10.64 6.49
C ALA A 234 -11.49 -11.48 5.88
N ALA A 235 -11.02 -11.13 4.67
CA ALA A 235 -9.85 -11.73 4.05
C ALA A 235 -8.50 -11.28 4.68
N GLY A 236 -8.51 -10.25 5.52
CA GLY A 236 -7.35 -9.80 6.28
C GLY A 236 -6.81 -8.43 5.91
N ALA A 237 -7.51 -7.60 5.13
CA ALA A 237 -7.09 -6.22 4.89
C ALA A 237 -7.14 -5.39 6.18
N SER A 238 -6.04 -4.71 6.53
CA SER A 238 -6.01 -3.70 7.60
C SER A 238 -6.45 -2.32 7.10
N ARG A 239 -6.25 -2.04 5.79
CA ARG A 239 -6.62 -0.78 5.13
C ARG A 239 -7.38 -1.03 3.83
N ILE A 240 -8.16 -0.06 3.40
CA ILE A 240 -8.96 -0.05 2.17
C ILE A 240 -8.76 1.28 1.47
N GLY A 241 -8.29 1.28 0.22
CA GLY A 241 -8.31 2.45 -0.65
C GLY A 241 -9.64 2.55 -1.40
N ALA A 242 -10.38 3.63 -1.19
CA ALA A 242 -11.68 3.85 -1.83
C ALA A 242 -11.97 5.32 -2.16
N SER A 243 -12.83 5.55 -3.15
CA SER A 243 -13.25 6.91 -3.55
C SER A 243 -14.71 7.23 -3.20
N SER A 244 -15.57 6.21 -3.03
CA SER A 244 -17.01 6.37 -2.83
C SER A 244 -17.39 6.38 -1.34
N PRO A 245 -18.24 7.32 -0.88
CA PRO A 245 -18.83 7.26 0.46
C PRO A 245 -19.92 6.19 0.62
N ALA A 246 -20.39 5.56 -0.47
CA ALA A 246 -21.42 4.50 -0.44
C ALA A 246 -21.01 3.26 0.37
N LEU A 247 -19.76 3.18 0.81
CA LEU A 247 -19.28 2.18 1.77
C LEU A 247 -19.92 2.33 3.16
N PHE A 248 -20.44 3.53 3.48
CA PHE A 248 -21.03 3.86 4.79
C PHE A 248 -22.55 3.85 4.79
N GLU A 249 -23.17 3.58 3.64
CA GLU A 249 -24.62 3.50 3.45
C GLU A 249 -25.14 2.06 3.61
#